data_AF-A0A2V8F672-F1
#
_entry.id   AF-A0A2V8F672-F1
#
_cell.length_a   1.000
_cell.length_b   1.000
_cell.length_c   1.000
_cell.angle_alpha   90.00
_cell.angle_beta   90.00
_cell.angle_gamma   90.00
#
_symmetry.space_group_name_H-M   'P 1'
#
loop_
_entity.id
_entity.type
_entity.pdbx_description
1 polymer ?
#
loop_
_entity_poly.entity_id
_entity_poly.type
_entity_poly.pdbx_seq_one_letter_code
_entity_poly.pdbx_strand_id
1 'polypeptide(L)'
;MGDAGEGLIDADGRIQERMEELERERSKPRARVVRNPEQVRALESLRLARAELQRQFAATTHDRRRVQLQQALDEVDRRMAEASAALE
;
A
#
# COMPACT_ATOMS: atom_id res chain seq x y z
N MET A 1 -63.13 -7.12 15.29
CA MET A 1 -62.71 -6.41 14.06
C MET A 1 -61.67 -5.40 14.48
N GLY A 2 -60.53 -5.38 13.79
CA GLY A 2 -59.35 -4.57 14.12
C GLY A 2 -58.47 -5.27 15.15
N ASP A 3 -57.20 -5.55 14.95
CA ASP A 3 -56.31 -5.03 13.92
C ASP A 3 -55.12 -5.99 13.79
N ALA A 4 -55.11 -6.77 12.71
CA ALA A 4 -54.00 -7.65 12.35
C ALA A 4 -52.95 -6.92 11.48
N GLY A 5 -53.03 -5.58 11.39
CA GLY A 5 -52.26 -4.74 10.47
C GLY A 5 -51.13 -3.91 11.09
N GLU A 6 -51.15 -3.65 12.40
CA GLU A 6 -50.14 -2.77 13.03
C GLU A 6 -48.72 -3.35 13.08
N GLY A 7 -48.55 -4.67 12.94
CA GLY A 7 -47.24 -5.32 12.89
C GLY A 7 -46.59 -5.42 11.50
N LEU A 8 -47.37 -5.23 10.42
CA LEU A 8 -46.88 -5.36 9.05
C LEU A 8 -46.19 -4.08 8.55
N ILE A 9 -46.66 -2.92 9.02
CA ILE A 9 -46.09 -1.61 8.69
C ILE A 9 -44.67 -1.48 9.27
N ASP A 10 -44.41 -2.08 10.43
CA ASP A 10 -43.11 -2.04 11.10
C ASP A 10 -42.10 -3.06 10.52
N ALA A 11 -42.58 -4.12 9.86
CA ALA A 11 -41.73 -5.11 9.21
C ALA A 11 -41.09 -4.55 7.93
N ASP A 12 -41.87 -3.87 7.10
CA ASP A 12 -41.35 -3.23 5.88
C ASP A 12 -40.38 -2.09 6.21
N GLY A 13 -40.68 -1.29 7.25
CA GLY A 13 -39.77 -0.25 7.75
C GLY A 13 -38.41 -0.81 8.18
N ARG A 14 -38.40 -1.89 8.97
CA ARG A 14 -37.16 -2.57 9.40
C ARG A 14 -36.37 -3.17 8.24
N ILE A 15 -37.05 -3.65 7.19
CA ILE A 15 -36.40 -4.17 5.99
C ILE A 15 -35.74 -3.02 5.22
N GLN A 16 -36.41 -1.87 5.07
CA GLN A 16 -35.83 -0.70 4.41
C GLN A 16 -34.61 -0.17 5.17
N GLU A 17 -34.70 -0.06 6.51
CA GLU A 17 -33.55 0.34 7.34
C GLU A 17 -32.36 -0.62 7.17
N ARG A 18 -32.62 -1.93 7.11
CA ARG A 18 -31.59 -2.94 6.84
C ARG A 18 -31.00 -2.83 5.44
N MET A 19 -31.81 -2.53 4.43
CA MET A 19 -31.36 -2.34 3.06
C MET A 19 -30.49 -1.09 2.94
N GLU A 20 -30.90 0.01 3.55
CA GLU A 20 -30.10 1.25 3.61
C GLU A 20 -28.78 1.05 4.36
N GLU A 21 -28.77 0.26 5.44
CA GLU A 21 -27.57 -0.07 6.19
C GLU A 21 -26.59 -0.91 5.33
N LEU A 22 -27.10 -1.93 4.63
CA LEU A 22 -26.31 -2.75 3.71
C LEU A 22 -25.78 -1.95 2.51
N GLU A 23 -26.57 -1.02 1.97
CA GLU A 23 -26.14 -0.11 0.91
C GLU A 23 -25.05 0.85 1.40
N ARG A 24 -25.19 1.40 2.60
CA ARG A 24 -24.15 2.21 3.25
C ARG A 24 -22.87 1.42 3.49
N GLU A 25 -22.97 0.14 3.85
CA GLU A 25 -21.79 -0.72 3.99
C GLU A 25 -21.14 -1.05 2.65
N ARG A 26 -21.93 -1.24 1.59
CA ARG A 26 -21.41 -1.44 0.22
C ARG A 26 -20.80 -0.17 -0.36
N SER A 27 -21.30 1.01 0.02
CA SER A 27 -20.79 2.30 -0.43
C SER A 27 -19.55 2.76 0.36
N LYS A 28 -19.21 2.09 1.48
CA LYS A 28 -17.94 2.35 2.16
C LYS A 28 -16.80 1.98 1.21
N PRO A 29 -15.87 2.90 0.89
CA PRO A 29 -14.73 2.57 0.07
C PRO A 29 -13.96 1.42 0.74
N ARG A 30 -13.62 0.39 -0.05
CA ARG A 30 -12.77 -0.71 0.42
C ARG A 30 -11.57 -0.12 1.14
N ALA A 31 -11.32 -0.58 2.36
CA ALA A 31 -10.23 -0.10 3.20
C ALA A 31 -8.93 0.00 2.37
N ARG A 32 -8.27 1.16 2.47
CA ARG A 32 -7.00 1.47 1.80
C ARG A 32 -6.08 0.27 1.92
N VAL A 33 -5.50 -0.19 0.80
CA VAL A 33 -4.51 -1.29 0.79
C VAL A 33 -3.43 -0.95 1.82
N VAL A 34 -3.46 -1.63 2.96
CA VAL A 34 -2.47 -1.46 4.01
C VAL A 34 -1.21 -2.14 3.50
N ARG A 35 -0.32 -1.37 2.86
CA ARG A 35 1.00 -1.86 2.47
C ARG A 35 1.73 -2.30 3.73
N ASN A 36 2.40 -3.44 3.65
CA ASN A 36 3.19 -3.96 4.76
C ASN A 36 4.24 -2.91 5.15
N PRO A 37 4.22 -2.37 6.39
CA PRO A 37 5.09 -1.28 6.79
C PRO A 37 6.56 -1.65 6.73
N GLU A 38 6.91 -2.92 6.94
CA GLU A 38 8.30 -3.40 6.85
C GLU A 38 8.79 -3.44 5.41
N GLN A 39 7.94 -3.81 4.46
CA GLN A 39 8.30 -3.76 3.03
C GLN A 39 8.50 -2.32 2.54
N VAL A 40 7.67 -1.39 3.03
CA VAL A 40 7.84 0.04 2.73
C VAL A 40 9.13 0.58 3.34
N ARG A 41 9.43 0.26 4.61
CA ARG A 41 10.70 0.63 5.25
C ARG A 41 11.91 0.08 4.49
N ALA A 42 11.86 -1.17 4.07
CA ALA A 42 12.94 -1.79 3.30
C ALA A 42 13.22 -1.04 2.00
N LEU A 43 12.19 -0.64 1.25
CA LEU A 43 12.35 0.15 0.03
C LEU A 43 12.95 1.54 0.32
N GLU A 44 12.53 2.22 1.38
CA GLU A 44 13.13 3.49 1.79
C GLU A 44 14.60 3.36 2.19
N SER A 45 14.96 2.30 2.92
CA SER A 45 16.35 2.00 3.25
C SER A 45 17.21 1.78 1.99
N LEU A 46 16.68 1.09 0.98
CA LEU A 46 17.36 0.92 -0.30
C LEU A 46 17.54 2.25 -1.04
N ARG A 47 16.53 3.13 -1.03
CA ARG A 47 16.63 4.49 -1.62
C ARG A 47 17.73 5.32 -0.97
N LEU A 48 17.83 5.27 0.37
CA LEU A 48 18.89 5.95 1.11
C LEU A 48 20.27 5.39 0.77
N ALA A 49 20.40 4.06 0.72
CA ALA A 49 21.66 3.40 0.34
C ALA A 49 22.09 3.79 -1.08
N ARG A 50 21.16 3.81 -2.04
CA ARG A 50 21.42 4.26 -3.41
C ARG A 50 21.94 5.69 -3.45
N ALA A 51 21.25 6.61 -2.79
CA ALA A 51 21.65 8.02 -2.77
C ALA A 51 23.07 8.20 -2.19
N GLU A 52 23.42 7.44 -1.16
CA GLU A 52 24.76 7.45 -0.58
C GLU A 52 25.82 6.88 -1.54
N LEU A 53 25.55 5.73 -2.18
CA LEU A 53 26.46 5.14 -3.16
C LEU A 53 26.68 6.09 -4.37
N GLN A 54 25.65 6.82 -4.80
CA GLN A 54 25.78 7.82 -5.86
C GLN A 54 26.67 8.99 -5.44
N ARG A 55 26.52 9.49 -4.20
CA ARG A 55 27.42 10.53 -3.65
C ARG A 55 28.86 10.04 -3.62
N GLN A 56 29.10 8.83 -3.13
CA GLN A 56 30.44 8.24 -3.09
C GLN A 56 31.00 8.07 -4.51
N PHE A 57 30.21 7.59 -5.46
CA PHE A 57 30.62 7.42 -6.85
C PHE A 57 31.04 8.74 -7.49
N ALA A 58 30.27 9.81 -7.26
CA ALA A 58 30.59 11.15 -7.76
C ALA A 58 31.91 11.69 -7.17
N ALA A 59 32.16 11.46 -5.89
CA ALA A 59 33.36 11.93 -5.19
C ALA A 59 34.61 11.05 -5.43
N THR A 60 34.45 9.80 -5.88
CA THR A 60 35.55 8.84 -5.99
C THR A 60 36.41 9.11 -7.23
N THR A 61 37.71 9.29 -7.04
CA THR A 61 38.69 9.44 -8.12
C THR A 61 39.39 8.13 -8.51
N HIS A 62 39.39 7.12 -7.64
CA HIS A 62 40.08 5.86 -7.87
C HIS A 62 39.26 4.91 -8.78
N ASP A 63 39.80 4.56 -9.95
CA ASP A 63 39.07 3.81 -11.00
C ASP A 63 38.48 2.47 -10.51
N ARG A 64 39.29 1.62 -9.87
CA ARG A 64 38.79 0.33 -9.34
C ARG A 64 37.65 0.51 -8.34
N ARG A 65 37.69 1.58 -7.54
CA ARG A 65 36.64 1.87 -6.57
C ARG A 65 35.38 2.38 -7.27
N ARG A 66 35.50 3.17 -8.35
CA ARG A 66 34.34 3.55 -9.18
C ARG A 66 33.65 2.33 -9.77
N VAL A 67 34.40 1.35 -10.28
CA VAL A 67 33.83 0.09 -10.80
C VAL A 67 33.05 -0.66 -9.71
N GLN A 68 33.62 -0.80 -8.52
CA GLN A 68 32.93 -1.43 -7.39
C GLN A 68 31.65 -0.69 -6.98
N LEU A 69 31.70 0.65 -6.95
CA LEU A 69 30.54 1.48 -6.62
C LEU A 69 29.45 1.38 -7.70
N GLN A 70 29.83 1.28 -8.99
CA GLN A 70 28.87 1.04 -10.07
C GLN A 70 28.17 -0.32 -9.90
N GLN A 71 28.93 -1.38 -9.64
CA GLN A 71 28.35 -2.72 -9.40
C GLN A 71 27.41 -2.72 -8.19
N ALA A 72 27.76 -1.99 -7.13
CA ALA A 72 26.90 -1.84 -5.95
C ALA A 72 25.62 -1.04 -6.26
N LEU A 73 25.70 0.00 -7.11
CA LEU A 73 24.52 0.73 -7.58
C LEU A 73 23.59 -0.18 -8.40
N ASP A 74 24.13 -0.96 -9.33
CA ASP A 74 23.36 -1.88 -10.16
C ASP A 74 22.65 -2.96 -9.31
N GLU A 75 23.31 -3.46 -8.27
CA GLU A 75 22.73 -4.37 -7.28
C GLU A 75 21.57 -3.73 -6.51
N VAL A 76 21.76 -2.51 -6.01
CA VAL A 76 20.71 -1.79 -5.27
C VAL A 76 19.51 -1.49 -6.17
N ASP A 77 19.75 -1.09 -7.41
CA ASP A 77 18.68 -0.82 -8.39
C ASP A 77 17.84 -2.08 -8.66
N ARG A 78 18.48 -3.26 -8.79
CA ARG A 78 17.75 -4.53 -8.92
C ARG A 78 16.89 -4.83 -7.70
N ARG A 79 17.45 -4.71 -6.50
CA ARG A 79 16.71 -4.95 -5.24
C ARG A 79 15.56 -3.97 -5.05
N MET A 80 15.75 -2.72 -5.46
CA MET A 80 14.69 -1.72 -5.43
C MET A 80 13.53 -2.10 -6.35
N ALA A 81 13.81 -2.59 -7.56
CA ALA A 81 12.78 -3.06 -8.49
C ALA A 81 12.01 -4.26 -7.94
N GLU A 82 12.71 -5.24 -7.36
CA GLU A 82 12.10 -6.40 -6.68
C GLU A 82 11.22 -5.96 -5.50
N ALA A 83 11.72 -5.05 -4.66
CA ALA A 83 10.99 -4.55 -3.50
C ALA A 83 9.79 -3.69 -3.89
N SER A 84 9.87 -2.90 -4.97
CA SER A 84 8.72 -2.15 -5.47
C SER A 84 7.65 -3.06 -6.06
N ALA A 85 8.04 -4.09 -6.82
CA ALA A 85 7.11 -5.07 -7.37
C ALA A 85 6.38 -5.87 -6.27
N ALA A 86 7.03 -6.11 -5.13
CA ALA A 86 6.41 -6.76 -3.98
C ALA A 86 5.39 -5.87 -3.21
N LEU A 87 5.36 -4.55 -3.49
CA LEU A 87 4.47 -3.56 -2.87
C LEU A 87 3.28 -3.13 -3.75
N GLU A 88 3.27 -3.59 -5.00
CA GLU A 88 2.18 -3.45 -5.98
C GLU A 88 1.16 -4.58 -5.82
#